data_AF-Q03RA0-F1
#
_entry.id   AF-Q03RA0-F1
#
_cell.length_a   1.000
_cell.length_b   1.000
_cell.length_c   1.000
_cell.angle_alpha   90.00
_cell.angle_beta   90.00
_cell.angle_gamma   90.00
#
_symmetry.space_group_name_H-M   'P 1'
#
loop_
_entity.id
_entity.type
_entity.pdbx_description
1 polymer ?
#
loop_
_entity_poly.entity_id
_entity_poly.type
_entity_poly.pdbx_seq_one_letter_code
_entity_poly.pdbx_strand_id
1 'polypeptide(L)'
;MAKKTIKGEDGKLYEVKELKPKNKWYKRWYTWTGLIVIIAAASGGAYAYHVHQVNEQFANVQTVPASSDDSSSDDESSDTNSTDEDSDSSIQLSDGSSINVKETQAYKTSFGDTSYKGTDLEIYNVTTATTDSFTHDDVDTGDTTEHGYIAVDMKYTAGDEDMTIYADQAVLNTSDGQQINIDAEDSKLGEDVNVGSTRKSTMVFMIPKMTKTDQFSSIRLKMDAAPQDDDSADMHTYDATVQLNDPKE
;
A
#
# COMPACT_ATOMS: atom_id res chain seq x y z
N MET A 1 42.41 -2.58 12.29
CA MET A 1 41.62 -1.34 12.45
C MET A 1 42.61 -0.21 12.67
N ALA A 2 42.60 0.83 11.85
CA ALA A 2 43.56 1.93 12.00
C ALA A 2 43.18 2.74 13.25
N LYS A 3 44.12 2.87 14.20
CA LYS A 3 43.96 3.71 15.40
C LYS A 3 44.62 5.05 15.09
N LYS A 4 43.91 6.15 15.34
CA LYS A 4 44.49 7.50 15.34
C LYS A 4 44.43 8.08 16.75
N THR A 5 45.55 8.64 17.17
CA THR A 5 45.70 9.41 18.40
C THR A 5 45.62 10.89 18.07
N ILE A 6 44.81 11.63 18.82
CA ILE A 6 44.69 13.09 18.72
C ILE A 6 45.09 13.71 20.05
N LYS A 7 45.81 14.84 19.99
CA LYS A 7 46.29 15.56 21.17
C LYS A 7 45.30 16.69 21.51
N GLY A 8 44.74 16.65 22.72
CA GLY A 8 43.87 17.71 23.22
C GLY A 8 44.65 18.96 23.59
N GLU A 9 43.96 20.10 23.72
CA GLU A 9 44.55 21.38 24.15
C GLU A 9 45.14 21.33 25.57
N ASP A 10 44.78 20.32 26.37
CA ASP A 10 45.36 20.02 27.68
C ASP A 10 46.68 19.23 27.62
N GLY A 11 47.16 18.93 26.41
CA GLY A 11 48.41 18.24 26.16
C GLY A 11 48.34 16.71 26.27
N LYS A 12 47.18 16.13 26.57
CA LYS A 12 47.01 14.67 26.68
C LYS A 12 46.59 14.04 25.35
N LEU A 13 46.96 12.78 25.18
CA LEU A 13 46.65 11.99 23.98
C LEU A 13 45.41 11.13 24.20
N TYR A 14 44.45 11.23 23.29
CA TYR A 14 43.22 10.44 23.30
C TYR A 14 43.21 9.45 22.14
N GLU A 15 42.91 8.19 22.42
CA GLU A 15 42.63 7.18 21.39
C GLU A 15 41.17 7.33 20.94
N VAL A 16 40.95 7.74 19.70
CA VAL A 16 39.60 7.82 19.12
C VAL A 16 39.40 6.65 18.17
N LYS A 17 38.33 5.87 18.41
CA LYS A 17 37.86 4.85 17.48
C LYS A 17 36.99 5.54 16.42
N GLU A 18 37.50 5.68 15.21
CA GLU A 18 36.66 6.04 14.07
C GLU A 18 35.60 4.96 13.87
N LEU A 19 34.33 5.29 14.10
CA LEU A 19 33.23 4.52 13.53
C LEU A 19 33.34 4.68 12.02
N LYS A 20 33.88 3.67 11.33
CA LYS A 20 33.81 3.60 9.86
C LYS A 20 32.35 3.88 9.48
N PRO A 21 32.05 4.81 8.55
CA PRO A 21 30.71 4.85 8.00
C PRO A 21 30.43 3.45 7.46
N LYS A 22 29.39 2.80 8.00
CA LYS A 22 28.91 1.51 7.52
C LYS A 22 28.59 1.75 6.05
N ASN A 23 29.42 1.24 5.16
CA ASN A 23 29.30 1.45 3.71
C ASN A 23 27.84 1.18 3.34
N LYS A 24 27.11 2.24 2.98
CA LYS A 24 25.74 2.15 2.46
C LYS A 24 25.84 1.55 1.07
N TRP A 25 25.96 0.22 1.03
CA TRP A 25 26.19 -0.58 -0.17
C TRP A 25 25.07 -0.42 -1.21
N TYR A 26 23.89 0.04 -0.79
CA TYR A 26 22.72 0.37 -1.61
C TYR A 26 22.83 1.68 -2.40
N LYS A 27 23.81 2.55 -2.14
CA LYS A 27 23.98 3.84 -2.86
C LYS A 27 24.80 3.77 -4.14
N ARG A 28 25.07 2.58 -4.68
CA ARG A 28 25.79 2.42 -5.95
C ARG A 28 24.88 1.72 -6.96
N TRP A 29 24.35 2.51 -7.90
CA TRP A 29 23.34 2.11 -8.89
C TRP A 29 23.69 0.89 -9.77
N TYR A 30 24.97 0.53 -9.86
CA TYR A 30 25.41 -0.62 -10.66
C TYR A 30 25.28 -2.00 -9.97
N THR A 31 24.89 -2.09 -8.69
CA THR A 31 24.67 -3.40 -8.03
C THR A 31 23.27 -3.98 -8.30
N TRP A 32 22.32 -3.19 -8.80
CA TRP A 32 20.93 -3.61 -8.99
C TRP A 32 20.68 -4.31 -10.34
N THR A 33 21.43 -3.94 -11.38
CA THR A 33 21.29 -4.55 -12.72
C THR A 33 21.66 -6.04 -12.77
N GLY A 34 22.54 -6.51 -11.88
CA GLY A 34 22.93 -7.93 -11.82
C GLY A 34 21.94 -8.84 -11.06
N LEU A 35 21.07 -8.28 -10.22
CA LEU A 35 20.17 -9.03 -9.33
C LEU A 35 18.78 -9.24 -9.98
N ILE A 36 18.36 -8.30 -10.83
CA ILE A 36 17.08 -8.31 -11.57
C ILE A 36 16.94 -9.53 -12.50
N VAL A 37 18.02 -9.95 -13.16
CA VAL A 37 17.98 -11.08 -14.11
C VAL A 37 17.77 -12.44 -13.43
N ILE A 38 18.19 -12.59 -12.16
CA ILE A 38 18.07 -13.87 -11.42
C ILE A 38 16.71 -13.97 -10.71
N ILE A 39 16.12 -12.86 -10.29
CA ILE A 39 14.80 -12.84 -9.62
C ILE A 39 13.65 -13.07 -10.62
N ALA A 40 13.73 -12.52 -11.84
CA ALA A 40 12.66 -12.61 -12.85
C ALA A 40 12.22 -14.04 -13.22
N ALA A 41 13.10 -15.04 -13.07
CA ALA A 41 12.77 -16.44 -13.37
C ALA A 41 12.12 -17.20 -12.20
N ALA A 42 12.27 -16.71 -10.96
CA ALA A 42 11.70 -17.33 -9.76
C ALA A 42 10.43 -16.61 -9.25
N SER A 43 10.28 -15.32 -9.53
CA SER A 43 9.18 -14.48 -9.03
C SER A 43 7.84 -14.72 -9.73
N GLY A 44 7.81 -15.18 -11.00
CA GLY A 44 6.55 -15.34 -11.75
C GLY A 44 5.52 -16.27 -11.09
N GLY A 45 5.96 -17.32 -10.40
CA GLY A 45 5.08 -18.27 -9.69
C GLY A 45 4.68 -17.83 -8.28
N ALA A 46 5.60 -17.22 -7.53
CA ALA A 46 5.33 -16.73 -6.17
C ALA A 46 4.49 -15.44 -6.18
N TYR A 47 4.75 -14.56 -7.15
CA TYR A 47 4.00 -13.32 -7.35
C TYR A 47 2.53 -13.60 -7.64
N ALA A 48 2.21 -14.56 -8.52
CA ALA A 48 0.83 -14.93 -8.84
C ALA A 48 0.04 -15.48 -7.63
N TYR A 49 0.68 -16.19 -6.70
CA TYR A 49 0.06 -16.71 -5.48
C TYR A 49 -0.15 -15.62 -4.42
N HIS A 50 0.85 -14.76 -4.22
CA HIS A 50 0.76 -13.59 -3.33
C HIS A 50 -0.33 -12.60 -3.82
N VAL A 51 -0.43 -12.43 -5.14
CA VAL A 51 -1.44 -11.62 -5.85
C VAL A 51 -2.90 -12.01 -5.55
N HIS A 52 -3.18 -13.28 -5.23
CA HIS A 52 -4.51 -13.75 -4.86
C HIS A 52 -4.82 -13.45 -3.39
N GLN A 53 -3.84 -13.62 -2.49
CA GLN A 53 -4.03 -13.48 -1.06
C GLN A 53 -4.27 -12.05 -0.61
N VAL A 54 -3.44 -11.08 -1.04
CA VAL A 54 -3.62 -9.66 -0.65
C VAL A 54 -4.98 -9.13 -1.11
N ASN A 55 -5.40 -9.49 -2.33
CA ASN A 55 -6.69 -9.09 -2.87
C ASN A 55 -7.87 -9.71 -2.09
N GLU A 56 -7.74 -10.93 -1.59
CA GLU A 56 -8.78 -11.52 -0.75
C GLU A 56 -8.77 -10.97 0.68
N GLN A 57 -7.60 -10.68 1.23
CA GLN A 57 -7.47 -10.19 2.61
C GLN A 57 -7.91 -8.73 2.77
N PHE A 58 -7.55 -7.85 1.84
CA PHE A 58 -7.88 -6.42 1.94
C PHE A 58 -9.15 -6.03 1.18
N ALA A 59 -9.61 -6.83 0.19
CA ALA A 59 -10.84 -6.54 -0.58
C ALA A 59 -12.06 -7.37 -0.19
N ASN A 60 -11.92 -8.46 0.59
CA ASN A 60 -13.00 -9.42 0.87
C ASN A 60 -13.39 -9.54 2.35
N VAL A 61 -12.99 -8.59 3.21
CA VAL A 61 -13.52 -8.49 4.58
C VAL A 61 -15.00 -8.13 4.48
N GLN A 62 -15.84 -9.10 4.82
CA GLN A 62 -17.27 -9.14 4.52
C GLN A 62 -18.02 -7.94 5.11
N THR A 63 -18.65 -7.15 4.24
CA THR A 63 -19.63 -6.13 4.61
C THR A 63 -20.87 -6.82 5.18
N VAL A 64 -21.26 -6.52 6.42
CA VAL A 64 -22.59 -6.90 6.92
C VAL A 64 -23.61 -5.94 6.28
N PRO A 65 -24.54 -6.41 5.41
CA PRO A 65 -25.62 -5.54 4.96
C PRO A 65 -26.58 -5.30 6.13
N ALA A 66 -26.92 -4.03 6.37
CA ALA A 66 -27.96 -3.67 7.32
C ALA A 66 -29.29 -4.34 6.92
N SER A 67 -29.72 -5.31 7.72
CA SER A 67 -30.96 -6.05 7.55
C SER A 67 -32.16 -5.12 7.71
N SER A 68 -32.95 -5.01 6.65
CA SER A 68 -34.30 -4.43 6.70
C SER A 68 -35.29 -5.59 6.89
N ASP A 69 -35.98 -5.60 8.03
CA ASP A 69 -37.10 -6.50 8.30
C ASP A 69 -38.25 -6.25 7.30
N ASP A 70 -38.67 -7.28 6.57
CA ASP A 70 -40.10 -7.50 6.30
C ASP A 70 -40.41 -8.99 6.13
N SER A 71 -41.51 -9.39 6.76
CA SER A 71 -41.92 -10.74 7.15
C SER A 71 -42.75 -11.47 6.08
N SER A 72 -42.57 -12.81 5.98
CA SER A 72 -43.66 -13.83 6.02
C SER A 72 -43.14 -15.25 5.68
N SER A 73 -43.13 -16.13 6.70
CA SER A 73 -43.69 -17.52 6.77
C SER A 73 -43.54 -18.50 5.59
N ASP A 74 -43.19 -19.80 5.73
CA ASP A 74 -43.15 -20.73 6.88
C ASP A 74 -42.25 -21.97 6.59
N ASP A 75 -41.90 -22.65 7.70
CA ASP A 75 -41.68 -24.09 7.91
C ASP A 75 -40.26 -24.69 8.10
N GLU A 76 -39.99 -24.90 9.40
CA GLU A 76 -39.53 -26.13 10.08
C GLU A 76 -38.02 -26.40 10.29
N SER A 77 -37.64 -26.20 11.56
CA SER A 77 -36.80 -27.07 12.40
C SER A 77 -35.27 -27.01 12.22
N SER A 78 -34.62 -26.22 13.08
CA SER A 78 -33.56 -26.68 14.01
C SER A 78 -33.02 -25.48 14.78
N ASP A 79 -33.43 -25.34 16.04
CA ASP A 79 -32.80 -24.42 16.99
C ASP A 79 -31.29 -24.66 17.06
N THR A 80 -30.52 -23.67 16.63
CA THR A 80 -29.17 -23.48 17.11
C THR A 80 -29.06 -22.00 17.44
N ASN A 81 -29.10 -21.69 18.74
CA ASN A 81 -28.64 -20.43 19.28
C ASN A 81 -27.23 -20.17 18.73
N SER A 82 -27.13 -19.39 17.65
CA SER A 82 -25.90 -18.70 17.32
C SER A 82 -25.98 -17.37 18.04
N THR A 83 -25.43 -17.38 19.25
CA THR A 83 -24.86 -16.18 19.87
C THR A 83 -24.17 -15.36 18.81
N ASP A 84 -24.40 -14.04 18.84
CA ASP A 84 -23.66 -13.03 18.10
C ASP A 84 -22.14 -13.33 18.20
N GLU A 85 -21.59 -14.00 17.18
CA GLU A 85 -20.16 -14.11 16.98
C GLU A 85 -19.77 -12.85 16.20
N ASP A 86 -19.23 -11.86 16.90
CA ASP A 86 -18.32 -10.88 16.31
C ASP A 86 -17.33 -11.68 15.46
N SER A 87 -17.51 -11.66 14.15
CA SER A 87 -16.56 -12.29 13.23
C SER A 87 -15.30 -11.44 13.25
N ASP A 88 -14.38 -11.75 14.15
CA ASP A 88 -13.04 -11.17 14.20
C ASP A 88 -12.34 -11.47 12.85
N SER A 89 -12.47 -10.54 11.90
CA SER A 89 -11.75 -10.60 10.64
C SER A 89 -10.32 -10.15 10.92
N SER A 90 -9.38 -11.09 10.94
CA SER A 90 -7.96 -10.80 11.07
C SER A 90 -7.26 -10.82 9.71
N ILE A 91 -6.33 -9.88 9.50
CA ILE A 91 -5.45 -9.83 8.33
C ILE A 91 -4.03 -10.15 8.79
N GLN A 92 -3.31 -10.95 8.02
CA GLN A 92 -1.88 -11.18 8.25
C GLN A 92 -1.07 -10.21 7.40
N LEU A 93 -0.15 -9.51 8.02
CA LEU A 93 0.81 -8.65 7.32
C LEU A 93 2.00 -9.46 6.80
N SER A 94 2.76 -8.84 5.90
CA SER A 94 3.95 -9.38 5.24
C SER A 94 5.06 -9.79 6.23
N ASP A 95 5.15 -9.10 7.37
CA ASP A 95 6.07 -9.41 8.47
C ASP A 95 5.62 -10.60 9.35
N GLY A 96 4.44 -11.16 9.07
CA GLY A 96 3.83 -12.27 9.80
C GLY A 96 3.03 -11.86 11.04
N SER A 97 2.90 -10.56 11.31
CA SER A 97 1.99 -10.05 12.34
C SER A 97 0.53 -10.18 11.89
N SER A 98 -0.40 -10.15 12.85
CA SER A 98 -1.83 -10.22 12.58
C SER A 98 -2.51 -8.98 13.15
N ILE A 99 -3.32 -8.33 12.33
CA ILE A 99 -4.14 -7.19 12.71
C ILE A 99 -5.61 -7.62 12.78
N ASN A 100 -6.33 -7.19 13.82
CA ASN A 100 -7.76 -7.42 13.92
C ASN A 100 -8.50 -6.23 13.30
N VAL A 101 -9.31 -6.51 12.29
CA VAL A 101 -10.15 -5.51 11.63
C VAL A 101 -11.48 -5.42 12.38
N LYS A 102 -11.86 -4.20 12.75
CA LYS A 102 -13.09 -3.90 13.49
C LYS A 102 -14.25 -3.55 12.56
N GLU A 103 -13.97 -2.72 11.57
CA GLU A 103 -14.98 -2.19 10.67
C GLU A 103 -14.34 -1.85 9.33
N THR A 104 -15.04 -2.10 8.24
CA THR A 104 -14.60 -1.82 6.87
C THR A 104 -15.69 -1.08 6.11
N GLN A 105 -15.30 -0.09 5.31
CA GLN A 105 -16.18 0.60 4.38
C GLN A 105 -15.52 0.65 3.01
N ALA A 106 -16.27 0.28 1.96
CA ALA A 106 -15.82 0.36 0.58
C ALA A 106 -16.53 1.49 -0.17
N TYR A 107 -15.76 2.26 -0.94
CA TYR A 107 -16.20 3.38 -1.75
C TYR A 107 -15.92 3.05 -3.22
N LYS A 108 -16.99 2.91 -4.01
CA LYS A 108 -16.86 2.82 -5.47
C LYS A 108 -16.54 4.19 -6.03
N THR A 109 -15.57 4.25 -6.92
CA THR A 109 -15.06 5.50 -7.47
C THR A 109 -15.08 5.43 -9.00
N SER A 110 -15.10 6.60 -9.63
CA SER A 110 -15.12 6.75 -11.10
C SER A 110 -13.96 7.65 -11.56
N PHE A 111 -12.89 7.70 -10.76
CA PHE A 111 -11.72 8.49 -11.11
C PHE A 111 -11.03 7.86 -12.32
N GLY A 112 -10.69 8.70 -13.30
CA GLY A 112 -9.96 8.32 -14.49
C GLY A 112 -9.00 9.43 -14.92
N ASP A 113 -7.80 9.06 -15.35
CA ASP A 113 -6.78 9.97 -15.87
C ASP A 113 -6.13 9.34 -17.11
N THR A 114 -6.24 10.05 -18.24
CA THR A 114 -5.67 9.67 -19.54
C THR A 114 -4.67 10.70 -20.07
N SER A 115 -4.11 11.53 -19.17
CA SER A 115 -3.34 12.71 -19.54
C SER A 115 -1.91 12.45 -20.02
N TYR A 116 -1.45 11.19 -19.98
CA TYR A 116 -0.04 10.85 -20.21
C TYR A 116 0.13 9.72 -21.23
N LYS A 117 0.77 9.99 -22.38
CA LYS A 117 1.20 8.97 -23.38
C LYS A 117 0.16 7.88 -23.71
N GLY A 118 -1.09 8.28 -23.87
CA GLY A 118 -2.21 7.39 -24.21
C GLY A 118 -2.60 6.40 -23.12
N THR A 119 -2.07 6.54 -21.91
CA THR A 119 -2.40 5.69 -20.77
C THR A 119 -3.84 5.88 -20.32
N ASP A 120 -4.33 4.93 -19.53
CA ASP A 120 -5.61 5.02 -18.84
C ASP A 120 -5.45 4.51 -17.41
N LEU A 121 -5.35 5.45 -16.47
CA LEU A 121 -5.35 5.18 -15.03
C LEU A 121 -6.77 5.33 -14.51
N GLU A 122 -7.30 4.29 -13.87
CA GLU A 122 -8.54 4.38 -13.11
C GLU A 122 -8.33 3.93 -11.66
N ILE A 123 -8.88 4.71 -10.73
CA ILE A 123 -9.10 4.27 -9.35
C ILE A 123 -10.59 3.95 -9.28
N TYR A 124 -10.92 2.69 -9.00
CA TYR A 124 -12.30 2.18 -9.09
C TYR A 124 -12.87 1.78 -7.73
N ASN A 125 -12.02 1.53 -6.74
CA ASN A 125 -12.46 1.24 -5.38
C ASN A 125 -11.45 1.77 -4.36
N VAL A 126 -11.95 2.31 -3.26
CA VAL A 126 -11.16 2.67 -2.07
C VAL A 126 -11.82 2.01 -0.88
N THR A 127 -11.06 1.25 -0.10
CA THR A 127 -11.53 0.61 1.11
C THR A 127 -10.84 1.25 2.30
N THR A 128 -11.60 1.64 3.31
CA THR A 128 -11.10 2.14 4.59
C THR A 128 -11.45 1.14 5.67
N ALA A 129 -10.52 0.79 6.55
CA ALA A 129 -10.78 -0.12 7.65
C ALA A 129 -10.20 0.39 8.96
N THR A 130 -10.95 0.24 10.05
CA THR A 130 -10.46 0.46 11.42
C THR A 130 -9.96 -0.85 12.00
N THR A 131 -8.93 -0.79 12.85
CA THR A 131 -8.31 -1.97 13.46
C THR A 131 -8.14 -1.83 14.97
N ASP A 132 -7.70 -2.90 15.62
CA ASP A 132 -6.92 -2.75 16.84
C ASP A 132 -5.62 -1.98 16.57
N SER A 133 -5.10 -1.29 17.59
CA SER A 133 -3.83 -0.59 17.46
C SER A 133 -2.69 -1.58 17.27
N PHE A 134 -1.83 -1.36 16.27
CA PHE A 134 -0.67 -2.20 16.00
C PHE A 134 0.58 -1.35 15.73
N THR A 135 1.76 -1.93 15.89
CA THR A 135 3.02 -1.29 15.51
C THR A 135 3.35 -1.65 14.08
N HIS A 136 3.72 -0.65 13.27
CA HIS A 136 4.16 -0.81 11.90
C HIS A 136 5.54 -0.16 11.72
N ASP A 137 6.50 -0.87 11.12
CA ASP A 137 7.83 -0.35 10.82
C ASP A 137 7.79 0.38 9.46
N ASP A 138 7.56 1.69 9.49
CA ASP A 138 7.62 2.51 8.29
C ASP A 138 9.08 2.86 7.99
N VAL A 139 9.53 2.57 6.76
CA VAL A 139 10.93 2.71 6.35
C VAL A 139 11.49 4.13 6.47
N ASP A 140 10.64 5.15 6.47
CA ASP A 140 11.03 6.56 6.51
C ASP A 140 10.91 7.18 7.91
N THR A 141 9.93 6.72 8.71
CA THR A 141 9.57 7.30 10.00
C THR A 141 9.86 6.39 11.19
N GLY A 142 10.18 5.11 10.94
CA GLY A 142 10.40 4.06 11.93
C GLY A 142 9.09 3.50 12.48
N ASP A 143 9.19 2.78 13.60
CA ASP A 143 8.03 2.22 14.30
C ASP A 143 6.97 3.29 14.61
N THR A 144 5.81 3.14 13.98
CA THR A 144 4.62 3.97 14.16
C THR A 144 3.48 3.12 14.73
N THR A 145 2.50 3.76 15.37
CA THR A 145 1.30 3.07 15.90
C THR A 145 0.13 3.42 15.02
N GLU A 146 -0.43 2.38 14.42
CA GLU A 146 -1.45 2.45 13.39
C GLU A 146 -2.80 2.01 13.95
N HIS A 147 -3.88 2.58 13.40
CA HIS A 147 -5.24 2.38 13.89
C HIS A 147 -6.21 1.92 12.79
N GLY A 148 -5.70 1.72 11.59
CA GLY A 148 -6.47 1.31 10.43
C GLY A 148 -5.61 1.28 9.18
N TYR A 149 -6.26 1.03 8.05
CA TYR A 149 -5.62 1.11 6.74
C TYR A 149 -6.58 1.70 5.69
N ILE A 150 -6.00 2.21 4.61
CA ILE A 150 -6.70 2.52 3.37
C ILE A 150 -6.10 1.64 2.27
N ALA A 151 -6.95 0.87 1.59
CA ALA A 151 -6.60 0.14 0.38
C ALA A 151 -7.18 0.84 -0.85
N VAL A 152 -6.35 1.11 -1.85
CA VAL A 152 -6.75 1.77 -3.10
C VAL A 152 -6.60 0.78 -4.25
N ASP A 153 -7.72 0.38 -4.82
CA ASP A 153 -7.74 -0.49 -5.99
C ASP A 153 -7.77 0.35 -7.27
N MET A 154 -6.78 0.08 -8.12
CA MET A 154 -6.60 0.76 -9.38
C MET A 154 -6.38 -0.21 -10.53
N LYS A 155 -6.64 0.28 -11.74
CA LYS A 155 -6.19 -0.35 -12.96
C LYS A 155 -5.43 0.68 -13.80
N TYR A 156 -4.42 0.21 -14.49
CA TYR A 156 -3.61 1.03 -15.39
C TYR A 156 -3.45 0.32 -16.71
N THR A 157 -3.74 1.01 -17.81
CA THR A 157 -3.51 0.53 -19.16
C THR A 157 -2.42 1.35 -19.82
N ALA A 158 -1.39 0.68 -20.34
CA ALA A 158 -0.36 1.33 -21.14
C ALA A 158 -0.88 1.58 -22.56
N GLY A 159 -0.66 2.78 -23.08
CA GLY A 159 -1.25 3.26 -24.34
C GLY A 159 -0.30 3.21 -25.52
N ASP A 160 0.56 4.22 -25.61
CA ASP A 160 1.43 4.44 -26.78
C ASP A 160 2.74 3.64 -26.71
N GLU A 161 3.19 3.31 -25.50
CA GLU A 161 4.48 2.67 -25.22
C GLU A 161 4.44 1.79 -23.96
N ASP A 162 5.49 1.01 -23.72
CA ASP A 162 5.66 0.24 -22.49
C ASP A 162 5.96 1.19 -21.33
N MET A 163 5.30 0.99 -20.19
CA MET A 163 5.30 1.91 -19.06
C MET A 163 5.77 1.22 -17.78
N THR A 164 6.53 1.94 -16.96
CA THR A 164 6.75 1.60 -15.54
C THR A 164 5.97 2.58 -14.67
N ILE A 165 5.21 2.04 -13.72
CA ILE A 165 4.51 2.78 -12.66
C ILE A 165 5.31 2.59 -11.38
N TYR A 166 5.79 3.69 -10.78
CA TYR A 166 6.50 3.70 -9.50
C TYR A 166 5.51 3.76 -8.33
N ALA A 167 4.62 2.77 -8.28
CA ALA A 167 3.58 2.68 -7.27
C ALA A 167 4.15 2.35 -5.88
N ASP A 168 5.34 1.76 -5.82
CA ASP A 168 6.14 1.50 -4.60
C ASP A 168 6.60 2.79 -3.90
N GLN A 169 6.50 3.93 -4.59
CA GLN A 169 6.85 5.27 -4.09
C GLN A 169 5.62 6.16 -3.90
N ALA A 170 4.41 5.56 -3.94
CA ALA A 170 3.18 6.32 -3.84
C ALA A 170 3.01 6.97 -2.47
N VAL A 171 2.38 8.15 -2.48
CA VAL A 171 2.06 8.92 -1.27
C VAL A 171 0.57 9.23 -1.26
N LEU A 172 -0.08 8.98 -0.13
CA LEU A 172 -1.48 9.27 0.10
C LEU A 172 -1.62 10.41 1.12
N ASN A 173 -2.49 11.37 0.80
CA ASN A 173 -2.98 12.38 1.72
C ASN A 173 -4.45 12.17 2.03
N THR A 174 -4.82 12.19 3.29
CA THR A 174 -6.22 12.14 3.74
C THR A 174 -6.78 13.56 3.91
N SER A 175 -8.11 13.71 3.89
CA SER A 175 -8.76 15.02 4.04
C SER A 175 -8.53 15.70 5.40
N ASP A 176 -8.12 14.96 6.43
CA ASP A 176 -7.74 15.50 7.75
C ASP A 176 -6.25 15.89 7.83
N GLY A 177 -5.50 15.74 6.73
CA GLY A 177 -4.13 16.22 6.58
C GLY A 177 -3.04 15.23 6.97
N GLN A 178 -3.35 13.94 7.13
CA GLN A 178 -2.31 12.92 7.26
C GLN A 178 -1.62 12.74 5.90
N GLN A 179 -0.32 12.45 5.91
CA GLN A 179 0.48 12.11 4.75
C GLN A 179 1.14 10.77 5.05
N ILE A 180 0.87 9.77 4.22
CA ILE A 180 1.24 8.38 4.45
C ILE A 180 1.95 7.86 3.20
N ASN A 181 3.09 7.20 3.40
CA ASN A 181 3.77 6.47 2.33
C ASN A 181 3.08 5.12 2.15
N ILE A 182 3.15 4.57 0.94
CA ILE A 182 2.64 3.24 0.69
C ILE A 182 3.38 2.19 1.53
N ASP A 183 2.63 1.23 2.07
CA ASP A 183 3.18 -0.03 2.54
C ASP A 183 3.34 -0.96 1.34
N ALA A 184 4.49 -0.89 0.68
CA ALA A 184 4.75 -1.66 -0.53
C ALA A 184 4.83 -3.18 -0.27
N GLU A 185 5.15 -3.61 0.95
CA GLU A 185 5.30 -5.04 1.28
C GLU A 185 3.94 -5.72 1.45
N ASP A 186 2.94 -4.98 1.95
CA ASP A 186 1.56 -5.43 2.06
C ASP A 186 0.67 -5.01 0.88
N SER A 187 1.26 -4.32 -0.11
CA SER A 187 0.61 -3.93 -1.35
C SER A 187 0.80 -4.94 -2.48
N LYS A 188 -0.11 -4.86 -3.45
CA LYS A 188 -0.01 -5.57 -4.74
C LYS A 188 0.23 -4.57 -5.85
N LEU A 189 1.49 -4.40 -6.24
CA LEU A 189 1.92 -3.40 -7.20
C LEU A 189 2.15 -4.01 -8.58
N GLY A 190 1.62 -3.38 -9.62
CA GLY A 190 1.79 -3.77 -11.02
C GLY A 190 2.61 -2.72 -11.74
N GLU A 191 3.93 -2.73 -11.53
CA GLU A 191 4.83 -1.65 -11.96
C GLU A 191 5.01 -1.64 -13.48
N ASP A 192 5.47 -2.74 -14.06
CA ASP A 192 5.74 -2.82 -15.50
C ASP A 192 4.51 -3.25 -16.30
N VAL A 193 4.13 -2.41 -17.27
CA VAL A 193 2.94 -2.56 -18.10
C VAL A 193 3.29 -2.41 -19.57
N ASN A 194 3.23 -3.51 -20.31
CA ASN A 194 3.44 -3.48 -21.75
C ASN A 194 2.30 -2.74 -22.46
N VAL A 195 2.62 -2.09 -23.55
CA VAL A 195 1.69 -1.39 -24.45
C VAL A 195 0.44 -2.23 -24.76
N GLY A 196 -0.73 -1.61 -24.65
CA GLY A 196 -2.04 -2.24 -24.85
C GLY A 196 -2.47 -3.22 -23.75
N SER A 197 -1.67 -3.41 -22.70
CA SER A 197 -2.02 -4.27 -21.56
C SER A 197 -2.54 -3.47 -20.38
N THR A 198 -3.41 -4.09 -19.59
CA THR A 198 -3.92 -3.53 -18.34
C THR A 198 -3.38 -4.31 -17.14
N ARG A 199 -2.86 -3.62 -16.13
CA ARG A 199 -2.54 -4.17 -14.81
C ARG A 199 -3.49 -3.65 -13.76
N LYS A 200 -3.79 -4.49 -12.77
CA LYS A 200 -4.53 -4.10 -11.56
C LYS A 200 -3.58 -4.08 -10.38
N SER A 201 -3.78 -3.10 -9.51
CA SER A 201 -2.98 -2.94 -8.30
C SER A 201 -3.89 -2.60 -7.12
N THR A 202 -3.47 -3.03 -5.94
CA THR A 202 -4.08 -2.68 -4.67
C THR A 202 -2.97 -2.09 -3.82
N MET A 203 -3.04 -0.79 -3.55
CA MET A 203 -2.06 -0.07 -2.74
C MET A 203 -2.59 0.08 -1.32
N VAL A 204 -1.82 -0.33 -0.33
CA VAL A 204 -2.19 -0.31 1.09
C VAL A 204 -1.41 0.81 1.79
N PHE A 205 -2.11 1.59 2.60
CA PHE A 205 -1.58 2.68 3.39
C PHE A 205 -2.02 2.49 4.85
N MET A 206 -1.07 2.31 5.76
CA MET A 206 -1.35 2.18 7.19
C MET A 206 -1.64 3.58 7.79
N ILE A 207 -2.71 3.70 8.57
CA ILE A 207 -3.24 5.01 9.00
C ILE A 207 -3.03 5.24 10.51
N PRO A 208 -2.21 6.24 10.90
CA PRO A 208 -1.87 6.43 12.31
C PRO A 208 -3.01 6.99 13.14
N LYS A 209 -3.96 7.70 12.52
CA LYS A 209 -5.11 8.29 13.20
C LYS A 209 -6.38 7.88 12.49
N MET A 210 -6.95 6.77 12.94
CA MET A 210 -8.21 6.26 12.43
C MET A 210 -9.15 5.83 13.54
N THR A 211 -10.30 6.49 13.60
CA THR A 211 -11.32 6.23 14.64
C THR A 211 -12.62 5.68 14.06
N LYS A 212 -12.87 5.92 12.77
CA LYS A 212 -14.04 5.48 12.02
C LYS A 212 -13.67 5.29 10.56
N THR A 213 -14.42 4.47 9.85
CA THR A 213 -14.25 4.21 8.41
C THR A 213 -14.69 5.39 7.53
N ASP A 214 -15.64 6.20 7.99
CA ASP A 214 -16.19 7.37 7.27
C ASP A 214 -15.53 8.71 7.62
N GLN A 215 -14.42 8.70 8.36
CA GLN A 215 -13.80 9.93 8.86
C GLN A 215 -13.16 10.81 7.77
N PHE A 216 -12.86 10.22 6.61
CA PHE A 216 -12.21 10.92 5.50
C PHE A 216 -13.22 11.24 4.40
N SER A 217 -13.32 12.51 4.02
CA SER A 217 -14.17 12.95 2.90
C SER A 217 -13.51 12.75 1.53
N SER A 218 -12.18 12.65 1.50
CA SER A 218 -11.40 12.44 0.29
C SER A 218 -10.02 11.88 0.60
N ILE A 219 -9.41 11.25 -0.40
CA ILE A 219 -7.98 10.97 -0.44
C ILE A 219 -7.35 11.64 -1.66
N ARG A 220 -6.07 12.01 -1.56
CA ARG A 220 -5.25 12.46 -2.67
C ARG A 220 -4.06 11.52 -2.79
N LEU A 221 -4.00 10.77 -3.89
CA LEU A 221 -2.94 9.83 -4.19
C LEU A 221 -1.98 10.44 -5.21
N LYS A 222 -0.68 10.33 -4.94
CA LYS A 222 0.38 10.66 -5.89
C LYS A 222 1.24 9.46 -6.19
N MET A 223 1.54 9.25 -7.46
CA MET A 223 2.50 8.24 -7.92
C MET A 223 3.10 8.67 -9.26
N ASP A 224 4.34 8.27 -9.50
CA ASP A 224 5.05 8.59 -10.72
C ASP A 224 4.96 7.43 -11.73
N ALA A 225 5.07 7.76 -13.01
CA ALA A 225 5.22 6.80 -14.10
C ALA A 225 6.19 7.35 -15.15
N ALA A 226 6.86 6.45 -15.87
CA ALA A 226 7.75 6.79 -16.98
C ALA A 226 7.71 5.69 -18.05
N PRO A 227 8.01 6.00 -19.33
CA PRO A 227 8.22 4.97 -20.33
C PRO A 227 9.40 4.09 -19.94
N GLN A 228 9.40 2.85 -20.41
CA GLN A 228 10.51 1.92 -20.18
C GLN A 228 11.72 2.15 -21.09
N ASP A 229 11.72 3.21 -21.88
CA ASP A 229 12.88 3.58 -22.68
C ASP A 229 13.94 4.29 -21.83
N ASP A 230 15.17 4.34 -22.34
CA ASP A 230 16.34 4.79 -21.57
C ASP A 230 16.32 6.33 -21.28
N ASP A 231 15.28 7.09 -21.65
CA ASP A 231 15.22 8.53 -21.44
C ASP A 231 14.50 8.91 -20.13
N SER A 232 15.29 8.89 -19.04
CA SER A 232 14.85 9.25 -17.68
C SER A 232 14.22 10.64 -17.49
N ALA A 233 14.16 11.48 -18.52
CA ALA A 233 13.61 12.84 -18.42
C ALA A 233 12.08 12.90 -18.61
N ASP A 234 11.45 11.89 -19.20
CA ASP A 234 10.01 11.90 -19.49
C ASP A 234 9.19 11.24 -18.38
N MET A 235 9.29 11.77 -17.15
CA MET A 235 8.52 11.28 -15.99
C MET A 235 7.23 12.09 -15.82
N HIS A 236 6.15 11.42 -15.44
CA HIS A 236 4.86 12.03 -15.13
C HIS A 236 4.38 11.64 -13.75
N THR A 237 3.85 12.62 -13.00
CA THR A 237 3.21 12.40 -11.71
C THR A 237 1.70 12.42 -11.87
N TYR A 238 1.06 11.28 -11.62
CA TYR A 238 -0.39 11.25 -11.41
C TYR A 238 -0.72 11.87 -10.05
N ASP A 239 -1.70 12.76 -10.03
CA ASP A 239 -2.13 13.50 -8.84
C ASP A 239 -3.66 13.39 -8.71
N ALA A 240 -4.10 12.24 -8.20
CA ALA A 240 -5.51 11.86 -8.17
C ALA A 240 -6.15 12.31 -6.85
N THR A 241 -7.21 13.12 -6.93
CA THR A 241 -8.07 13.40 -5.76
C THR A 241 -9.39 12.65 -5.92
N VAL A 242 -9.66 11.74 -4.97
CA VAL A 242 -10.81 10.85 -4.98
C VAL A 242 -11.73 11.19 -3.80
N GLN A 243 -12.98 11.50 -4.11
CA GLN A 243 -14.00 11.78 -3.09
C GLN A 243 -14.51 10.46 -2.50
N LEU A 244 -14.53 10.37 -1.17
CA LEU A 244 -15.06 9.22 -0.44
C LEU A 244 -16.47 9.55 0.01
N ASN A 245 -17.35 9.69 -0.98
CA ASN A 245 -18.77 9.87 -0.71
C ASN A 245 -19.37 8.50 -0.37
N ASP A 246 -20.09 8.44 0.74
CA ASP A 246 -20.94 7.30 1.07
C ASP A 246 -21.80 6.96 -0.17
N PRO A 247 -21.88 5.69 -0.62
CA PRO A 247 -22.80 5.30 -1.69
C PRO A 247 -24.23 5.40 -1.16
N LYS A 248 -24.71 6.63 -0.96
CA LYS A 248 -26.08 6.95 -0.56
C LYS A 248 -26.86 7.43 -1.77
N GLU A 249 -27.73 6.52 -2.20
CA GLU A 249 -28.91 6.61 -3.08
C GLU A 249 -28.69 6.63 -4.60
#